data_AF-A0A7C3X6X0-F1
#
_entry.id   AF-A0A7C3X6X0-F1
#
_cell.length_a   1.000
_cell.length_b   1.000
_cell.length_c   1.000
_cell.angle_alpha   90.00
_cell.angle_beta   90.00
_cell.angle_gamma   90.00
#
_symmetry.space_group_name_H-M   'P 1'
#
loop_
_entity.id
_entity.type
_entity.pdbx_description
1 polymer ?
#
loop_
_entity_poly.entity_id
_entity_poly.type
_entity_poly.pdbx_seq_one_letter_code
_entity_poly.pdbx_strand_id
1 'polypeptide(L)'
;MATRRRGRACPRKPFLIPRGWCMCAASASWSSEMPPRLPWVGFLRRLFSLAKREPALLLPFDWVKDHVPIRGWRYLGLQEVEVEKIVGSVDRYEDFDRAFLPLRGEDERQKRVEEALARGEVLPPVKLYKIGDVYFVVDGHHRVSAAKKTGAKFIDAEVVELLSDVPLTPKDTEKDILLKAEYASFLQHTKLKELRPEAEILLSEISGYRKLLEHIDVHRYFRGIEEKREIPYEEAVVSWYDRVYRPIVEAIRRTGILKKFPGRTEADLYVWLSEHLYYLAKEKGMAPDLEKTALEFAQKFGSKLRSLG
;
A
#
# COMPACT_ATOMS: atom_id res chain seq x y z
N MET A 1 60.07 25.67 -38.34
CA MET A 1 59.01 24.73 -37.90
C MET A 1 59.26 24.39 -36.44
N ALA A 2 58.76 25.19 -35.49
CA ALA A 2 57.41 25.14 -34.92
C ALA A 2 57.23 24.05 -33.83
N THR A 3 57.40 24.53 -32.59
CA THR A 3 56.69 24.20 -31.34
C THR A 3 56.84 22.82 -30.65
N ARG A 4 57.65 22.83 -29.58
CA ARG A 4 57.46 22.04 -28.35
C ARG A 4 56.09 22.38 -27.70
N ARG A 5 55.32 21.38 -27.28
CA ARG A 5 54.28 21.52 -26.25
C ARG A 5 54.52 20.49 -25.14
N ARG A 6 54.85 21.01 -23.95
CA ARG A 6 54.72 20.33 -22.66
C ARG A 6 53.28 20.48 -22.16
N GLY A 7 52.80 19.47 -21.42
CA GLY A 7 51.79 19.62 -20.38
C GLY A 7 50.37 19.23 -20.78
N ARG A 8 49.86 18.12 -20.26
CA ARG A 8 49.24 18.03 -18.92
C ARG A 8 48.88 16.57 -18.66
N ALA A 9 49.49 15.97 -17.64
CA ALA A 9 49.02 14.73 -17.06
C ALA A 9 47.64 14.99 -16.44
N CYS A 10 46.62 14.30 -16.94
CA CYS A 10 45.29 14.32 -16.35
C CYS A 10 45.31 13.43 -15.10
N PRO A 11 44.90 13.91 -13.90
CA PRO A 11 44.91 13.09 -12.71
C PRO A 11 43.81 12.03 -12.84
N ARG A 12 44.20 10.75 -12.86
CA ARG A 12 43.30 9.63 -12.62
C ARG A 12 42.73 9.77 -11.22
N LYS A 13 41.54 10.36 -11.10
CA LYS A 13 40.71 10.17 -9.91
C LYS A 13 40.02 8.80 -10.05
N PRO A 14 40.17 7.88 -9.09
CA PRO A 14 39.31 6.70 -9.03
C PRO A 14 37.90 7.20 -8.68
N PHE A 15 36.99 7.17 -9.67
CA PHE A 15 35.59 7.50 -9.43
C PHE A 15 34.97 6.33 -8.68
N LEU A 16 34.76 6.51 -7.37
CA LEU A 16 33.96 5.59 -6.58
C LEU A 16 32.51 5.67 -7.06
N ILE A 17 32.06 4.60 -7.71
CA ILE A 17 30.63 4.31 -7.87
C ILE A 17 30.03 4.26 -6.45
N PRO A 18 28.93 4.95 -6.16
CA PRO A 18 28.25 4.80 -4.88
C PRO A 18 27.93 3.31 -4.67
N ARG A 19 28.43 2.72 -3.57
CA ARG A 19 28.33 1.29 -3.21
C ARG A 19 26.89 0.74 -3.02
N GLY A 20 25.88 1.46 -3.50
CA GLY A 20 24.47 1.04 -3.55
C GLY A 20 23.95 0.79 -4.96
N TRP A 21 24.77 0.99 -6.00
CA TRP A 21 24.35 0.98 -7.41
C TRP A 21 24.97 -0.15 -8.25
N CYS A 22 25.60 -1.13 -7.60
CA CYS A 22 26.16 -2.29 -8.29
C CYS A 22 25.10 -3.17 -8.98
N MET A 23 23.79 -2.91 -8.80
CA MET A 23 22.71 -3.50 -9.61
C MET A 23 22.92 -3.34 -11.12
N CYS A 24 23.83 -2.47 -11.59
CA CYS A 24 23.92 -2.11 -13.01
C CYS A 24 25.33 -2.13 -13.65
N ALA A 25 26.40 -2.41 -12.90
CA ALA A 25 27.76 -2.31 -13.44
C ALA A 25 28.63 -3.56 -13.19
N ALA A 26 28.03 -4.73 -12.97
CA ALA A 26 28.77 -5.99 -13.04
C ALA A 26 28.99 -6.38 -14.52
N SER A 27 29.97 -5.73 -15.15
CA SER A 27 30.50 -6.13 -16.45
C SER A 27 31.38 -7.37 -16.30
N ALA A 28 30.84 -8.56 -16.60
CA ALA A 28 31.60 -9.68 -17.17
C ALA A 28 30.65 -10.84 -17.56
N SER A 29 30.43 -10.96 -18.87
CA SER A 29 30.10 -12.18 -19.62
C SER A 29 29.01 -13.12 -19.06
N TRP A 30 27.75 -12.90 -19.42
CA TRP A 30 26.77 -14.00 -19.52
C TRP A 30 25.96 -13.86 -20.82
N SER A 31 26.17 -14.83 -21.71
CA SER A 31 25.39 -15.07 -22.93
C SER A 31 24.30 -16.09 -22.66
N SER A 32 23.20 -15.92 -23.41
CA SER A 32 22.14 -16.89 -23.75
C SER A 32 21.29 -17.48 -22.62
N GLU A 33 20.22 -16.76 -22.26
CA GLU A 33 18.80 -17.14 -22.49
C GLU A 33 17.92 -16.22 -21.63
N MET A 34 17.40 -15.15 -22.24
CA MET A 34 16.45 -14.23 -21.58
C MET A 34 15.02 -14.49 -22.09
N PRO A 35 14.00 -14.44 -21.21
CA PRO A 35 12.61 -14.44 -21.64
C PRO A 35 12.27 -13.17 -22.45
N PRO A 36 11.25 -13.23 -23.33
CA PRO A 36 11.02 -12.25 -24.39
C PRO A 36 10.64 -10.86 -23.87
N ARG A 37 11.04 -9.84 -24.64
CA ARG A 37 10.70 -8.42 -24.44
C ARG A 37 9.18 -8.24 -24.32
N LEU A 38 8.67 -7.97 -23.12
CA LEU A 38 7.29 -7.52 -22.96
C LEU A 38 7.19 -6.00 -23.22
N PRO A 39 6.31 -5.54 -24.13
CA PRO A 39 6.21 -4.12 -24.51
C PRO A 39 5.56 -3.28 -23.40
N TRP A 40 6.40 -2.51 -22.70
CA TRP A 40 6.11 -1.57 -21.60
C TRP A 40 4.93 -0.58 -21.81
N VAL A 41 4.55 -0.30 -23.06
CA VAL A 41 3.42 0.61 -23.40
C VAL A 41 2.05 -0.01 -23.06
N GLY A 42 1.89 -1.33 -23.15
CA GLY A 42 0.64 -2.03 -22.80
C GLY A 42 0.41 -2.12 -21.28
N PHE A 43 1.50 -2.13 -20.51
CA PHE A 43 1.51 -2.21 -19.05
C PHE A 43 1.09 -0.88 -18.40
N LEU A 44 1.66 0.24 -18.89
CA LEU A 44 1.25 1.59 -18.49
C LEU A 44 -0.23 1.89 -18.78
N ARG A 45 -0.84 1.26 -19.78
CA ARG A 45 -2.27 1.45 -20.11
C ARG A 45 -3.21 0.72 -19.13
N ARG A 46 -2.77 -0.39 -18.52
CA ARG A 46 -3.50 -1.09 -17.44
C ARG A 46 -3.35 -0.40 -16.07
N LEU A 47 -2.28 0.37 -15.88
CA LEU A 47 -1.98 1.17 -14.67
C LEU A 47 -2.90 2.40 -14.47
N PHE A 48 -3.70 2.78 -15.48
CA PHE A 48 -4.52 4.00 -15.48
C PHE A 48 -6.03 3.79 -15.50
N SER A 49 -6.54 2.59 -15.22
CA SER A 49 -7.98 2.39 -15.07
C SER A 49 -8.31 1.94 -13.66
N LEU A 50 -8.88 2.85 -12.88
CA LEU A 50 -9.94 2.58 -11.90
C LEU A 50 -10.47 3.94 -11.44
N ALA A 51 -11.44 4.44 -12.20
CA ALA A 51 -12.32 5.50 -11.75
C ALA A 51 -13.06 5.02 -10.50
N LYS A 52 -13.10 5.87 -9.47
CA LYS A 52 -13.83 5.65 -8.22
C LYS A 52 -15.27 5.23 -8.52
N ARG A 53 -15.60 3.98 -8.21
CA ARG A 53 -16.93 3.63 -7.72
C ARG A 53 -16.72 3.16 -6.29
N GLU A 54 -17.29 3.91 -5.36
CA GLU A 54 -17.40 3.43 -3.98
C GLU A 54 -18.25 2.15 -4.02
N PRO A 55 -17.84 1.06 -3.34
CA PRO A 55 -18.66 -0.12 -3.25
C PRO A 55 -19.97 0.26 -2.55
N ALA A 56 -21.10 -0.10 -3.18
CA ALA A 56 -22.43 0.28 -2.72
C ALA A 56 -22.92 -0.56 -1.52
N LEU A 57 -22.20 -1.65 -1.18
CA LEU A 57 -22.61 -2.68 -0.22
C LEU A 57 -21.79 -2.64 1.07
N LEU A 58 -22.27 -3.32 2.12
CA LEU A 58 -21.53 -3.51 3.36
C LEU A 58 -20.23 -4.31 3.14
N LEU A 59 -19.21 -4.01 3.95
CA LEU A 59 -17.97 -4.79 3.97
C LEU A 59 -18.23 -6.22 4.50
N PRO A 60 -17.97 -7.28 3.70
CA PRO A 60 -18.12 -8.65 4.15
C PRO A 60 -17.02 -9.00 5.16
N PHE A 61 -17.41 -9.49 6.34
CA PHE A 61 -16.44 -9.86 7.38
C PHE A 61 -15.49 -10.97 6.94
N ASP A 62 -15.98 -12.00 6.24
CA ASP A 62 -15.15 -13.13 5.79
C ASP A 62 -14.05 -12.66 4.83
N TRP A 63 -14.38 -11.74 3.92
CA TRP A 63 -13.39 -11.11 3.06
C TRP A 63 -12.33 -10.35 3.87
N VAL A 64 -12.72 -9.62 4.92
CA VAL A 64 -11.76 -8.92 5.79
C VAL A 64 -10.89 -9.93 6.53
N LYS A 65 -11.47 -11.00 7.07
CA LYS A 65 -10.75 -12.07 7.78
C LYS A 65 -9.72 -12.78 6.89
N ASP A 66 -10.02 -12.96 5.60
CA ASP A 66 -9.11 -13.61 4.65
C ASP A 66 -7.90 -12.73 4.29
N HIS A 67 -8.05 -11.40 4.36
CA HIS A 67 -6.99 -10.46 3.97
C HIS A 67 -6.28 -9.81 5.16
N VAL A 68 -6.94 -9.67 6.30
CA VAL A 68 -6.41 -9.03 7.50
C VAL A 68 -5.97 -10.10 8.50
N PRO A 69 -4.67 -10.21 8.82
CA PRO A 69 -4.19 -11.22 9.75
C PRO A 69 -4.74 -10.96 11.15
N ILE A 70 -5.51 -11.93 11.67
CA ILE A 70 -6.04 -11.93 13.03
C ILE A 70 -5.13 -12.81 13.91
N ARG A 71 -4.59 -12.24 14.97
CA ARG A 71 -3.64 -12.92 15.88
C ARG A 71 -4.31 -13.51 17.11
N GLY A 72 -5.52 -13.11 17.41
CA GLY A 72 -6.26 -13.56 18.57
C GLY A 72 -7.59 -12.83 18.71
N TRP A 73 -8.29 -13.13 19.79
CA TRP A 73 -9.56 -12.52 20.10
C TRP A 73 -9.68 -12.30 21.61
N ARG A 74 -10.47 -11.31 22.02
CA ARG A 74 -10.85 -11.10 23.42
C ARG A 74 -12.28 -10.57 23.52
N TYR A 75 -12.99 -11.01 24.55
CA TYR A 75 -14.33 -10.49 24.84
C TYR A 75 -14.23 -9.17 25.61
N LEU A 76 -14.90 -8.13 25.12
CA LEU A 76 -14.92 -6.81 25.74
C LEU A 76 -16.17 -6.57 26.60
N GLY A 77 -17.15 -7.48 26.58
CA GLY A 77 -18.38 -7.31 27.33
C GLY A 77 -19.41 -6.41 26.64
N LEU A 78 -20.39 -5.97 27.43
CA LEU A 78 -21.41 -5.01 27.04
C LEU A 78 -20.83 -3.59 27.08
N GLN A 79 -20.99 -2.85 25.99
CA GLN A 79 -20.55 -1.45 25.88
C GLN A 79 -21.43 -0.66 24.90
N GLU A 80 -21.44 0.67 25.07
CA GLU A 80 -22.04 1.59 24.10
C GLU A 80 -21.08 1.78 22.92
N VAL A 81 -21.56 1.52 21.70
CA VAL A 81 -20.78 1.64 20.47
C VAL A 81 -21.34 2.75 19.59
N GLU A 82 -20.44 3.59 19.06
CA GLU A 82 -20.82 4.59 18.07
C GLU A 82 -21.34 3.92 16.79
N VAL A 83 -22.56 4.28 16.41
CA VAL A 83 -23.25 3.66 15.27
C VAL A 83 -22.49 3.91 13.95
N GLU A 84 -21.79 5.04 13.83
CA GLU A 84 -20.96 5.38 12.67
C GLU A 84 -19.75 4.45 12.47
N LYS A 85 -19.25 3.83 13.55
CA LYS A 85 -18.11 2.90 13.49
C LYS A 85 -18.51 1.51 13.02
N ILE A 86 -19.81 1.24 12.88
CA ILE A 86 -20.35 -0.02 12.36
C ILE A 86 -20.38 0.05 10.83
N VAL A 87 -19.55 -0.76 10.17
CA VAL A 87 -19.25 -0.65 8.73
C VAL A 87 -19.53 -1.90 7.90
N GLY A 88 -19.74 -3.05 8.55
CA GLY A 88 -19.85 -4.32 7.85
C GLY A 88 -20.69 -5.35 8.58
N SER A 89 -20.86 -6.51 7.95
CA SER A 89 -21.71 -7.59 8.45
C SER A 89 -21.02 -8.94 8.24
N VAL A 90 -21.29 -9.88 9.14
CA VAL A 90 -20.77 -11.25 9.00
C VAL A 90 -21.49 -12.04 7.91
N ASP A 91 -22.82 -12.01 7.89
CA ASP A 91 -23.62 -12.93 7.06
C ASP A 91 -24.63 -12.20 6.14
N ARG A 92 -25.03 -10.97 6.50
CA ARG A 92 -26.08 -10.21 5.81
C ARG A 92 -25.57 -8.98 5.06
N TYR A 93 -24.40 -9.05 4.43
CA TYR A 93 -23.79 -7.89 3.76
C TYR A 93 -24.47 -7.53 2.43
N GLU A 94 -25.19 -8.47 1.80
CA GLU A 94 -25.93 -8.26 0.54
C GLU A 94 -27.32 -7.66 0.72
N ASP A 95 -27.84 -7.65 1.96
CA ASP A 95 -29.17 -7.15 2.27
C ASP A 95 -29.21 -5.62 2.45
N PHE A 96 -28.05 -4.98 2.65
CA PHE A 96 -27.95 -3.59 3.06
C PHE A 96 -26.84 -2.82 2.30
N ASP A 97 -27.03 -1.52 2.14
CA ASP A 97 -25.99 -0.61 1.66
C ASP A 97 -24.96 -0.26 2.78
N ARG A 98 -23.89 0.49 2.45
CA ARG A 98 -22.90 0.96 3.46
C ARG A 98 -23.52 1.74 4.64
N ALA A 99 -24.70 2.33 4.46
CA ALA A 99 -25.42 3.04 5.49
C ALA A 99 -26.33 2.12 6.34
N PHE A 100 -26.24 0.79 6.16
CA PHE A 100 -27.17 -0.20 6.73
C PHE A 100 -28.64 0.07 6.37
N LEU A 101 -28.90 0.69 5.22
CA LEU A 101 -30.25 0.80 4.68
C LEU A 101 -30.54 -0.45 3.85
N PRO A 102 -31.70 -1.10 4.09
CA PRO A 102 -32.04 -2.32 3.38
C PRO A 102 -32.22 -2.04 1.88
N LEU A 103 -31.59 -2.88 1.05
CA LEU A 103 -31.61 -2.77 -0.43
C LEU A 103 -32.92 -3.29 -1.04
N ARG A 104 -33.65 -4.11 -0.29
CA ARG A 104 -35.01 -4.56 -0.60
C ARG A 104 -35.95 -3.97 0.46
N GLY A 105 -37.16 -3.60 0.06
CA GLY A 105 -38.08 -2.76 0.86
C GLY A 105 -38.27 -3.17 2.33
N GLU A 106 -38.82 -2.24 3.13
CA GLU A 106 -38.91 -2.36 4.59
C GLU A 106 -39.56 -3.69 5.05
N ASP A 107 -38.80 -4.48 5.81
CA ASP A 107 -39.28 -5.68 6.49
C ASP A 107 -40.20 -5.29 7.66
N GLU A 108 -41.31 -6.02 7.89
CA GLU A 108 -42.21 -5.79 9.03
C GLU A 108 -41.47 -5.82 10.37
N ARG A 109 -40.44 -6.66 10.46
CA ARG A 109 -39.59 -6.74 11.65
C ARG A 109 -38.85 -5.44 11.91
N GLN A 110 -38.44 -4.74 10.86
CA GLN A 110 -37.76 -3.46 10.97
C GLN A 110 -38.70 -2.38 11.49
N LYS A 111 -39.94 -2.30 10.98
CA LYS A 111 -40.94 -1.35 11.48
C LYS A 111 -41.22 -1.53 12.97
N ARG A 112 -41.36 -2.77 13.44
CA ARG A 112 -41.57 -3.06 14.87
C ARG A 112 -40.40 -2.59 15.74
N VAL A 113 -39.16 -2.75 15.25
CA VAL A 113 -37.95 -2.28 15.96
C VAL A 113 -37.89 -0.76 15.96
N GLU A 114 -38.19 -0.10 14.83
CA GLU A 114 -38.24 1.36 14.73
C GLU A 114 -39.29 1.96 15.68
N GLU A 115 -40.49 1.36 15.74
CA GLU A 115 -41.54 1.77 16.67
C GLU A 115 -41.14 1.59 18.14
N ALA A 116 -40.53 0.45 18.48
CA ALA A 116 -40.04 0.21 19.85
C ALA A 116 -38.97 1.24 20.26
N LEU A 117 -38.06 1.58 19.34
CA LEU A 117 -37.05 2.60 19.55
C LEU A 117 -37.67 4.00 19.72
N ALA A 118 -38.67 4.33 18.91
CA ALA A 118 -39.42 5.59 19.01
C ALA A 118 -40.22 5.70 20.32
N ARG A 119 -40.68 4.56 20.87
CA ARG A 119 -41.33 4.48 22.19
C ARG A 119 -40.35 4.49 23.36
N GLY A 120 -39.04 4.52 23.11
CA GLY A 120 -38.01 4.50 24.15
C GLY A 120 -37.87 3.16 24.87
N GLU A 121 -38.28 2.06 24.23
CA GLU A 121 -38.14 0.73 24.79
C GLU A 121 -36.66 0.31 24.84
N VAL A 122 -36.26 -0.33 25.94
CA VAL A 122 -34.93 -0.94 26.05
C VAL A 122 -34.90 -2.19 25.19
N LEU A 123 -34.13 -2.13 24.11
CA LEU A 123 -33.93 -3.27 23.22
C LEU A 123 -32.75 -4.12 23.71
N PRO A 124 -32.73 -5.43 23.41
CA PRO A 124 -31.56 -6.24 23.71
C PRO A 124 -30.33 -5.68 23.00
N PRO A 125 -29.11 -5.90 23.52
CA PRO A 125 -27.90 -5.45 22.86
C PRO A 125 -27.67 -6.17 21.53
N VAL A 126 -26.98 -5.51 20.61
CA VAL A 126 -26.49 -6.11 19.36
C VAL A 126 -25.19 -6.89 19.62
N LYS A 127 -24.81 -7.79 18.72
CA LYS A 127 -23.54 -8.53 18.82
C LYS A 127 -22.59 -8.06 17.73
N LEU A 128 -21.41 -7.59 18.12
CA LEU A 128 -20.43 -7.02 17.21
C LEU A 128 -19.06 -7.68 17.32
N TYR A 129 -18.40 -7.81 16.17
CA TYR A 129 -16.96 -8.02 16.10
C TYR A 129 -16.24 -6.70 15.89
N LYS A 130 -15.15 -6.46 16.61
CA LYS A 130 -14.32 -5.26 16.49
C LYS A 130 -12.98 -5.62 15.84
N ILE A 131 -12.55 -4.86 14.84
CA ILE A 131 -11.18 -4.92 14.26
C ILE A 131 -10.67 -3.48 14.15
N GLY A 132 -9.56 -3.15 14.79
CA GLY A 132 -9.08 -1.76 14.82
C GLY A 132 -10.15 -0.83 15.42
N ASP A 133 -10.57 0.19 14.68
CA ASP A 133 -11.60 1.15 15.09
C ASP A 133 -12.97 0.89 14.45
N VAL A 134 -13.16 -0.25 13.78
CA VAL A 134 -14.41 -0.59 13.08
C VAL A 134 -15.11 -1.79 13.70
N TYR A 135 -16.43 -1.84 13.49
CA TYR A 135 -17.31 -2.89 13.99
C TYR A 135 -18.07 -3.58 12.86
N PHE A 136 -18.24 -4.89 13.00
CA PHE A 136 -18.96 -5.78 12.11
C PHE A 136 -20.14 -6.43 12.85
N VAL A 137 -21.33 -6.37 12.27
CA VAL A 137 -22.54 -6.91 12.88
C VAL A 137 -22.59 -8.43 12.74
N VAL A 138 -22.61 -9.10 13.89
CA VAL A 138 -22.85 -10.55 14.00
C VAL A 138 -24.35 -10.81 14.12
N ASP A 139 -25.03 -10.08 15.03
CA ASP A 139 -26.47 -10.14 15.23
C ASP A 139 -27.04 -8.75 15.55
N GLY A 140 -28.30 -8.52 15.13
CA GLY A 140 -29.02 -7.27 15.40
C GLY A 140 -29.04 -6.27 14.24
N HIS A 141 -28.90 -6.70 12.99
CA HIS A 141 -28.90 -5.85 11.79
C HIS A 141 -30.04 -4.84 11.73
N HIS A 142 -31.28 -5.26 12.02
CA HIS A 142 -32.43 -4.34 12.01
C HIS A 142 -32.36 -3.28 13.11
N ARG A 143 -31.75 -3.58 14.26
CA ARG A 143 -31.54 -2.61 15.35
C ARG A 143 -30.49 -1.58 14.96
N VAL A 144 -29.40 -2.01 14.31
CA VAL A 144 -28.38 -1.12 13.75
C VAL A 144 -28.97 -0.22 12.65
N SER A 145 -29.77 -0.79 11.74
CA SER A 145 -30.47 -0.04 10.69
C SER A 145 -31.43 1.01 11.28
N ALA A 146 -32.26 0.63 12.26
CA ALA A 146 -33.15 1.53 12.96
C ALA A 146 -32.38 2.65 13.69
N ALA A 147 -31.27 2.33 14.37
CA ALA A 147 -30.42 3.30 15.03
C ALA A 147 -29.81 4.31 14.04
N LYS A 148 -29.33 3.85 12.88
CA LYS A 148 -28.83 4.75 11.81
C LYS A 148 -29.94 5.64 11.25
N LYS A 149 -31.12 5.08 10.97
CA LYS A 149 -32.27 5.81 10.40
C LYS A 149 -32.81 6.88 11.37
N THR A 150 -32.84 6.58 12.66
CA THR A 150 -33.29 7.51 13.71
C THR A 150 -32.23 8.54 14.12
N GLY A 151 -30.99 8.40 13.63
CA GLY A 151 -29.89 9.30 13.97
C GLY A 151 -29.33 9.07 15.38
N ALA A 152 -29.55 7.89 15.97
CA ALA A 152 -28.98 7.53 17.25
C ALA A 152 -27.44 7.50 17.16
N LYS A 153 -26.77 8.11 18.14
CA LYS A 153 -25.30 8.19 18.16
C LYS A 153 -24.66 6.90 18.65
N PHE A 154 -25.29 6.25 19.62
CA PHE A 154 -24.79 5.07 20.30
C PHE A 154 -25.81 3.93 20.27
N ILE A 155 -25.31 2.70 20.34
CA ILE A 155 -26.11 1.48 20.49
C ILE A 155 -25.43 0.54 21.47
N ASP A 156 -26.21 -0.11 22.32
CA ASP A 156 -25.71 -1.13 23.25
C ASP A 156 -25.30 -2.39 22.51
N ALA A 157 -24.08 -2.84 22.74
CA ALA A 157 -23.50 -3.98 22.05
C ALA A 157 -22.66 -4.89 22.95
N GLU A 158 -22.81 -6.20 22.77
CA GLU A 158 -21.82 -7.19 23.20
C GLU A 158 -20.71 -7.28 22.16
N VAL A 159 -19.46 -7.04 22.57
CA VAL A 159 -18.34 -6.91 21.62
C VAL A 159 -17.28 -7.97 21.86
N VAL A 160 -16.87 -8.62 20.78
CA VAL A 160 -15.64 -9.43 20.72
C VAL A 160 -14.63 -8.70 19.83
N GLU A 161 -13.46 -8.38 20.37
CA GLU A 161 -12.39 -7.76 19.61
C GLU A 161 -11.46 -8.81 19.02
N LEU A 162 -11.21 -8.68 17.72
CA LEU A 162 -10.28 -9.49 16.97
C LEU A 162 -9.00 -8.68 16.78
N LEU A 163 -7.91 -9.19 17.33
CA LEU A 163 -6.64 -8.48 17.41
C LEU A 163 -5.93 -8.57 16.06
N SER A 164 -5.68 -7.42 15.44
CA SER A 164 -4.92 -7.29 14.20
C SER A 164 -3.95 -6.11 14.26
N ASP A 165 -2.82 -6.23 13.55
CA ASP A 165 -1.87 -5.13 13.38
C ASP A 165 -2.31 -4.14 12.28
N VAL A 166 -3.40 -4.45 11.55
CA VAL A 166 -3.92 -3.62 10.47
C VAL A 166 -4.87 -2.57 11.06
N PRO A 167 -4.54 -1.27 10.99
CA PRO A 167 -5.40 -0.22 11.55
C PRO A 167 -6.57 0.07 10.61
N LEU A 168 -7.74 -0.49 10.92
CA LEU A 168 -8.97 -0.24 10.17
C LEU A 168 -9.74 0.96 10.72
N THR A 169 -10.24 1.81 9.84
CA THR A 169 -11.06 2.99 10.16
C THR A 169 -12.38 2.96 9.40
N PRO A 170 -13.45 3.60 9.90
CA PRO A 170 -14.75 3.53 9.25
C PRO A 170 -14.81 4.12 7.82
N LYS A 171 -13.84 4.98 7.49
CA LYS A 171 -13.72 5.64 6.18
C LYS A 171 -12.99 4.79 5.15
N ASP A 172 -12.38 3.68 5.56
CA ASP A 172 -11.64 2.82 4.66
C ASP A 172 -12.58 2.21 3.61
N THR A 173 -12.10 2.17 2.38
CA THR A 173 -12.69 1.37 1.30
C THR A 173 -12.09 -0.03 1.29
N GLU A 174 -12.69 -0.96 0.55
CA GLU A 174 -12.10 -2.30 0.31
C GLU A 174 -10.65 -2.19 -0.19
N LYS A 175 -10.39 -1.24 -1.10
CA LYS A 175 -9.04 -0.98 -1.60
C LYS A 175 -8.09 -0.56 -0.47
N ASP A 176 -8.54 0.32 0.43
CA ASP A 176 -7.70 0.79 1.55
C ASP A 176 -7.40 -0.35 2.52
N ILE A 177 -8.38 -1.24 2.77
CA ILE A 177 -8.20 -2.43 3.61
C ILE A 177 -7.14 -3.35 3.01
N LEU A 178 -7.21 -3.64 1.69
CA LEU A 178 -6.19 -4.43 1.00
C LEU A 178 -4.80 -3.80 1.09
N LEU A 179 -4.69 -2.49 0.85
CA LEU A 179 -3.42 -1.78 0.92
C LEU A 179 -2.81 -1.82 2.33
N LYS A 180 -3.64 -1.64 3.36
CA LYS A 180 -3.20 -1.70 4.76
C LYS A 180 -2.81 -3.12 5.17
N ALA A 181 -3.53 -4.14 4.69
CA ALA A 181 -3.18 -5.54 4.89
C ALA A 181 -1.84 -5.90 4.24
N GLU A 182 -1.63 -5.52 2.98
CA GLU A 182 -0.35 -5.72 2.29
C GLU A 182 0.78 -4.99 3.01
N TYR A 183 0.55 -3.75 3.47
CA TYR A 183 1.53 -2.99 4.21
C TYR A 183 1.91 -3.66 5.54
N ALA A 184 0.92 -4.13 6.31
CA ALA A 184 1.16 -4.84 7.55
C ALA A 184 1.96 -6.14 7.32
N SER A 185 1.61 -6.91 6.29
CA SER A 185 2.36 -8.11 5.89
C SER A 185 3.81 -7.76 5.49
N PHE A 186 3.99 -6.69 4.72
CA PHE A 186 5.31 -6.17 4.37
C PHE A 186 6.14 -5.80 5.59
N LEU A 187 5.57 -5.07 6.56
CA LEU A 187 6.25 -4.69 7.79
C LEU A 187 6.60 -5.91 8.65
N GLN A 188 5.71 -6.90 8.74
CA GLN A 188 5.97 -8.15 9.47
C GLN A 188 7.11 -8.94 8.84
N HIS A 189 7.11 -9.09 7.51
CA HIS A 189 8.13 -9.84 6.79
C HIS A 189 9.50 -9.16 6.85
N THR A 190 9.54 -7.83 6.66
CA THR A 190 10.80 -7.08 6.61
C THR A 190 11.30 -6.63 7.97
N LYS A 191 10.46 -6.65 9.01
CA LYS A 191 10.69 -6.00 10.31
C LYS A 191 11.09 -4.52 10.19
N LEU A 192 10.73 -3.87 9.08
CA LEU A 192 11.21 -2.53 8.77
C LEU A 192 10.85 -1.51 9.86
N LYS A 193 9.68 -1.65 10.49
CA LYS A 193 9.23 -0.78 11.58
C LYS A 193 10.16 -0.82 12.81
N GLU A 194 10.80 -1.97 13.06
CA GLU A 194 11.77 -2.13 14.16
C GLU A 194 13.16 -1.69 13.72
N LEU A 195 13.55 -2.05 12.50
CA LEU A 195 14.88 -1.77 11.96
C LEU A 195 15.09 -0.29 11.60
N ARG A 196 14.05 0.39 11.14
CA ARG A 196 14.00 1.81 10.72
C ARG A 196 12.65 2.42 11.14
N PRO A 197 12.48 2.83 12.41
CA PRO A 197 11.22 3.38 12.91
C PRO A 197 10.73 4.64 12.17
N GLU A 198 11.64 5.38 11.55
CA GLU A 198 11.37 6.55 10.71
C GLU A 198 10.88 6.21 9.30
N ALA A 199 10.99 4.93 8.89
CA ALA A 199 10.61 4.50 7.56
C ALA A 199 9.08 4.38 7.42
N GLU A 200 8.51 5.29 6.64
CA GLU A 200 7.13 5.21 6.20
C GLU A 200 7.08 4.99 4.68
N ILE A 201 6.66 3.80 4.27
CA ILE A 201 6.56 3.40 2.86
C ILE A 201 5.09 3.10 2.58
N LEU A 202 4.37 4.10 2.08
CA LEU A 202 2.96 3.96 1.74
C LEU A 202 2.81 3.90 0.23
N LEU A 203 2.21 2.82 -0.28
CA LEU A 203 1.86 2.65 -1.69
C LEU A 203 0.37 2.91 -1.91
N SER A 204 0.01 3.41 -3.10
CA SER A 204 -1.40 3.64 -3.50
C SER A 204 -1.95 2.54 -4.41
N GLU A 205 -1.11 1.57 -4.77
CA GLU A 205 -1.41 0.47 -5.68
C GLU A 205 -1.28 -0.89 -5.01
N ILE A 206 -2.29 -1.74 -5.22
CA ILE A 206 -2.31 -3.13 -4.74
C ILE A 206 -1.14 -3.88 -5.38
N SER A 207 -0.56 -4.82 -4.65
CA SER A 207 0.61 -5.61 -5.04
C SER A 207 1.92 -4.83 -5.18
N GLY A 208 1.93 -3.52 -4.87
CA GLY A 208 3.17 -2.74 -4.88
C GLY A 208 4.19 -3.25 -3.85
N TYR A 209 3.74 -3.71 -2.68
CA TYR A 209 4.63 -4.22 -1.64
C TYR A 209 5.33 -5.52 -2.04
N ARG A 210 4.71 -6.36 -2.89
CA ARG A 210 5.36 -7.56 -3.45
C ARG A 210 6.59 -7.20 -4.25
N LYS A 211 6.52 -6.14 -5.06
CA LYS A 211 7.67 -5.63 -5.82
C LYS A 211 8.78 -5.11 -4.92
N LEU A 212 8.42 -4.48 -3.79
CA LEU A 212 9.44 -4.04 -2.82
C LEU A 212 10.17 -5.22 -2.20
N LEU A 213 9.47 -6.31 -1.88
CA LEU A 213 10.10 -7.55 -1.41
C LEU A 213 11.06 -8.12 -2.47
N GLU A 214 10.64 -8.17 -3.73
CA GLU A 214 11.49 -8.59 -4.85
C GLU A 214 12.75 -7.70 -4.97
N HIS A 215 12.62 -6.38 -4.82
CA HIS A 215 13.77 -5.47 -4.84
C HIS A 215 14.73 -5.74 -3.69
N ILE A 216 14.23 -6.05 -2.48
CA ILE A 216 15.06 -6.41 -1.33
C ILE A 216 15.81 -7.72 -1.60
N ASP A 217 15.14 -8.72 -2.16
CA ASP A 217 15.75 -10.02 -2.48
C ASP A 217 16.83 -9.89 -3.56
N VAL A 218 16.55 -9.13 -4.62
CA VAL A 218 17.54 -8.85 -5.67
C VAL A 218 18.73 -8.09 -5.10
N HIS A 219 18.50 -7.08 -4.25
CA HIS A 219 19.56 -6.34 -3.57
C HIS A 219 20.40 -7.24 -2.65
N ARG A 220 19.75 -8.12 -1.89
CA ARG A 220 20.40 -9.13 -1.03
C ARG A 220 21.33 -10.04 -1.83
N TYR A 221 20.84 -10.55 -2.96
CA TYR A 221 21.58 -11.46 -3.84
C TYR A 221 22.87 -10.81 -4.37
N PHE A 222 22.77 -9.60 -4.94
CA PHE A 222 23.94 -8.90 -5.48
C PHE A 222 24.96 -8.54 -4.40
N ARG A 223 24.49 -8.07 -3.23
CA ARG A 223 25.40 -7.85 -2.08
C ARG A 223 26.14 -9.11 -1.66
N GLY A 224 25.46 -10.27 -1.70
CA GLY A 224 26.10 -11.55 -1.37
C GLY A 224 27.24 -11.91 -2.32
N ILE A 225 27.07 -11.66 -3.62
CA ILE A 225 28.12 -11.85 -4.62
C ILE A 225 29.31 -10.91 -4.37
N GLU A 226 29.03 -9.61 -4.19
CA GLU A 226 30.06 -8.58 -4.01
C GLU A 226 30.88 -8.77 -2.74
N GLU A 227 30.22 -9.11 -1.63
CA GLU A 227 30.84 -9.29 -0.33
C GLU A 227 31.34 -10.73 -0.11
N LYS A 228 31.09 -11.62 -1.07
CA LYS A 228 31.47 -13.05 -1.03
C LYS A 228 31.03 -13.75 0.25
N ARG A 229 29.85 -13.41 0.74
CA ARG A 229 29.26 -13.97 1.95
C ARG A 229 27.75 -14.02 1.83
N GLU A 230 27.12 -14.82 2.67
CA GLU A 230 25.68 -14.73 2.84
C GLU A 230 25.31 -13.45 3.60
N ILE A 231 24.29 -12.75 3.12
CA ILE A 231 23.73 -11.55 3.75
C ILE A 231 22.45 -11.97 4.50
N PRO A 232 22.34 -11.76 5.82
CA PRO A 232 21.08 -11.94 6.54
C PRO A 232 19.96 -11.06 5.98
N TYR A 233 18.72 -11.52 6.06
CA TYR A 233 17.60 -10.81 5.44
C TYR A 233 17.39 -9.40 6.05
N GLU A 234 17.41 -9.27 7.38
CA GLU A 234 17.28 -7.95 8.03
C GLU A 234 18.42 -6.99 7.63
N GLU A 235 19.63 -7.51 7.41
CA GLU A 235 20.76 -6.70 6.94
C GLU A 235 20.54 -6.21 5.50
N ALA A 236 19.91 -7.04 4.65
CA ALA A 236 19.54 -6.65 3.30
C ALA A 236 18.42 -5.60 3.28
N VAL A 237 17.39 -5.75 4.13
CA VAL A 237 16.31 -4.76 4.30
C VAL A 237 16.87 -3.40 4.66
N VAL A 238 17.71 -3.33 5.69
CA VAL A 238 18.38 -2.11 6.14
C VAL A 238 19.21 -1.49 5.01
N SER A 239 20.05 -2.30 4.37
CA SER A 239 20.91 -1.80 3.30
C SER A 239 20.12 -1.34 2.07
N TRP A 240 19.02 -2.02 1.72
CA TRP A 240 18.15 -1.63 0.62
C TRP A 240 17.48 -0.29 0.91
N TYR A 241 16.95 -0.13 2.13
CA TYR A 241 16.30 1.11 2.54
C TYR A 241 17.26 2.29 2.46
N ASP A 242 18.45 2.17 3.07
CA ASP A 242 19.42 3.26 3.18
C ASP A 242 20.12 3.59 1.85
N ARG A 243 20.41 2.58 1.02
CA ARG A 243 21.25 2.76 -0.18
C ARG A 243 20.48 2.83 -1.49
N VAL A 244 19.23 2.37 -1.52
CA VAL A 244 18.43 2.28 -2.75
C VAL A 244 17.14 3.08 -2.60
N TYR A 245 16.27 2.72 -1.66
CA TYR A 245 14.96 3.35 -1.51
C TYR A 245 15.08 4.84 -1.16
N ARG A 246 15.77 5.14 -0.05
CA ARG A 246 15.89 6.50 0.48
C ARG A 246 16.53 7.48 -0.53
N PRO A 247 17.67 7.17 -1.20
CA PRO A 247 18.24 8.11 -2.16
C PRO A 247 17.34 8.42 -3.36
N ILE A 248 16.58 7.43 -3.86
CA ILE A 248 15.62 7.65 -4.95
C ILE A 248 14.46 8.51 -4.48
N VAL A 249 13.90 8.23 -3.31
CA VAL A 249 12.82 9.03 -2.72
C VAL A 249 13.26 10.45 -2.41
N GLU A 250 14.48 10.65 -1.91
CA GLU A 250 15.05 11.99 -1.71
C GLU A 250 15.21 12.75 -3.04
N ALA A 251 15.60 12.08 -4.13
CA ALA A 251 15.63 12.68 -5.46
C ALA A 251 14.22 13.05 -5.97
N ILE A 252 13.21 12.20 -5.74
CA ILE A 252 11.80 12.50 -6.04
C ILE A 252 11.35 13.76 -5.28
N ARG A 253 11.69 13.86 -3.98
CA ARG A 253 11.37 15.02 -3.13
C ARG A 253 12.02 16.30 -3.62
N ARG A 254 13.34 16.28 -3.87
CA ARG A 254 14.11 17.46 -4.32
C ARG A 254 13.64 18.00 -5.66
N THR A 255 13.34 17.11 -6.59
CA THR A 255 12.85 17.48 -7.93
C THR A 255 11.39 17.92 -7.93
N GLY A 256 10.63 17.60 -6.88
CA GLY A 256 9.21 17.95 -6.75
C GLY A 256 8.31 17.27 -7.78
N ILE A 257 8.78 16.17 -8.41
CA ILE A 257 8.06 15.53 -9.51
C ILE A 257 6.73 14.91 -9.08
N LEU A 258 6.56 14.62 -7.78
CA LEU A 258 5.31 14.08 -7.21
C LEU A 258 4.09 14.96 -7.55
N LYS A 259 4.28 16.29 -7.65
CA LYS A 259 3.22 17.24 -8.04
C LYS A 259 2.60 16.95 -9.42
N LYS A 260 3.30 16.20 -10.28
CA LYS A 260 2.80 15.81 -11.62
C LYS A 260 2.02 14.49 -11.61
N PHE A 261 1.91 13.82 -10.46
CA PHE A 261 1.25 12.52 -10.30
C PHE A 261 0.21 12.59 -9.15
N PRO A 262 -0.95 13.25 -9.38
CA PRO A 262 -1.97 13.38 -8.34
C PRO A 262 -2.50 12.01 -7.89
N GLY A 263 -2.71 11.85 -6.58
CA GLY A 263 -3.18 10.60 -5.98
C GLY A 263 -2.12 9.49 -5.89
N ARG A 264 -0.84 9.80 -6.15
CA ARG A 264 0.28 8.86 -6.03
C ARG A 264 1.21 9.28 -4.89
N THR A 265 1.98 8.31 -4.43
CA THR A 265 2.94 8.43 -3.34
C THR A 265 4.37 8.41 -3.87
N GLU A 266 5.33 8.80 -3.04
CA GLU A 266 6.75 8.69 -3.37
C GLU A 266 7.20 7.24 -3.53
N ALA A 267 6.58 6.31 -2.81
CA ALA A 267 6.86 4.88 -2.95
C ALA A 267 6.38 4.34 -4.32
N ASP A 268 5.23 4.82 -4.82
CA ASP A 268 4.76 4.44 -6.17
C ASP A 268 5.76 4.92 -7.23
N LEU A 269 6.22 6.16 -7.10
CA LEU A 269 7.21 6.74 -8.01
C LEU A 269 8.56 6.02 -7.87
N TYR A 270 8.94 5.59 -6.67
CA TYR A 270 10.13 4.77 -6.46
C TYR A 270 10.05 3.49 -7.28
N VAL A 271 8.96 2.72 -7.18
CA VAL A 271 8.77 1.47 -7.93
C VAL A 271 8.88 1.72 -9.44
N TRP A 272 8.24 2.78 -9.93
CA TRP A 272 8.28 3.11 -11.36
C TRP A 272 9.66 3.58 -11.83
N LEU A 273 10.35 4.39 -11.02
CA LEU A 273 11.69 4.87 -11.34
C LEU A 273 12.73 3.76 -11.24
N SER A 274 12.66 2.86 -10.26
CA SER A 274 13.60 1.75 -10.14
C SER A 274 13.52 0.82 -11.34
N GLU A 275 12.31 0.51 -11.83
CA GLU A 275 12.12 -0.25 -13.07
C GLU A 275 12.75 0.50 -14.26
N HIS A 276 12.51 1.81 -14.37
CA HIS A 276 13.05 2.62 -15.47
C HIS A 276 14.58 2.75 -15.45
N LEU A 277 15.16 2.94 -14.25
CA LEU A 277 16.60 3.04 -14.04
C LEU A 277 17.31 1.74 -14.41
N TYR A 278 16.73 0.58 -14.08
CA TYR A 278 17.25 -0.73 -14.46
C TYR A 278 17.38 -0.86 -16.00
N TYR A 279 16.34 -0.51 -16.75
CA TYR A 279 16.39 -0.58 -18.21
C TYR A 279 17.39 0.42 -18.82
N LEU A 280 17.42 1.66 -18.31
CA LEU A 280 18.35 2.69 -18.81
C LEU A 280 19.81 2.31 -18.58
N ALA A 281 20.12 1.75 -17.42
CA ALA A 281 21.47 1.31 -17.12
C ALA A 281 21.90 0.11 -17.98
N LYS A 282 20.97 -0.81 -18.28
CA LYS A 282 21.20 -1.91 -19.23
C LYS A 282 21.49 -1.42 -20.66
N GLU A 283 20.80 -0.37 -21.11
CA GLU A 283 21.01 0.19 -22.46
C GLU A 283 22.27 1.05 -22.58
N LYS A 284 22.60 1.84 -21.55
CA LYS A 284 23.69 2.82 -21.61
C LYS A 284 25.01 2.35 -20.98
N GLY A 285 25.01 1.23 -20.26
CA GLY A 285 26.20 0.67 -19.60
C GLY A 285 26.80 1.56 -18.49
N MET A 286 26.08 2.58 -18.03
CA MET A 286 26.51 3.53 -17.01
C MET A 286 25.35 3.80 -16.04
N ALA A 287 25.69 4.04 -14.77
CA ALA A 287 24.74 4.49 -13.75
C ALA A 287 24.08 5.83 -14.16
N PRO A 288 22.77 5.86 -14.43
CA PRO A 288 22.05 7.11 -14.72
C PRO A 288 22.05 8.09 -13.54
N ASP A 289 22.08 9.40 -13.83
CA ASP A 289 21.89 10.45 -12.83
C ASP A 289 20.43 10.43 -12.33
N LEU A 290 20.25 10.27 -11.01
CA LEU A 290 18.94 10.13 -10.38
C LEU A 290 18.01 11.30 -10.60
N GLU A 291 18.49 12.52 -10.38
CA GLU A 291 17.65 13.72 -10.46
C GLU A 291 17.30 13.99 -11.92
N LYS A 292 18.27 13.83 -12.83
CA LYS A 292 18.04 13.96 -14.27
C LYS A 292 17.04 12.92 -14.78
N THR A 293 17.20 11.64 -14.42
CA THR A 293 16.29 10.58 -14.85
C THR A 293 14.90 10.74 -14.26
N ALA A 294 14.78 11.17 -13.01
CA ALA A 294 13.50 11.49 -12.38
C ALA A 294 12.76 12.61 -13.15
N LEU A 295 13.48 13.67 -13.54
CA LEU A 295 12.92 14.76 -14.34
C LEU A 295 12.51 14.32 -15.75
N GLU A 296 13.36 13.58 -16.46
CA GLU A 296 13.07 13.03 -17.80
C GLU A 296 11.84 12.10 -17.76
N PHE A 297 11.77 11.22 -16.76
CA PHE A 297 10.63 10.35 -16.51
C PHE A 297 9.35 11.18 -16.30
N ALA A 298 9.40 12.19 -15.43
CA ALA A 298 8.25 13.03 -15.13
C ALA A 298 7.79 13.88 -16.34
N GLN A 299 8.69 14.29 -17.23
CA GLN A 299 8.33 14.97 -18.48
C GLN A 299 7.61 14.04 -19.45
N LYS A 300 8.09 12.80 -19.58
CA LYS A 300 7.53 11.80 -20.49
C LYS A 300 6.17 11.26 -20.03
N PHE A 301 5.99 11.11 -18.72
CA PHE A 301 4.82 10.42 -18.14
C PHE A 301 3.85 11.32 -17.37
N GLY A 302 4.31 12.46 -16.84
CA GLY A 302 3.48 13.38 -16.06
C GLY A 302 2.50 14.24 -16.90
N SER A 303 2.68 14.33 -18.22
CA SER A 303 1.75 15.02 -19.12
C SER A 303 0.54 14.17 -19.50
N LYS A 304 0.72 12.85 -19.68
CA LYS A 304 -0.34 11.89 -20.04
C LYS A 304 -1.42 11.72 -18.96
N LEU A 305 -1.09 12.00 -17.71
CA LEU A 305 -2.02 11.89 -16.57
C LEU A 305 -2.92 13.12 -16.38
N ARG A 306 -2.47 14.29 -16.84
CA ARG A 306 -3.29 15.52 -16.79
C ARG A 306 -4.39 15.55 -17.86
N SER A 307 -4.26 14.78 -18.94
CA SER A 307 -5.24 14.72 -20.03
C SER A 307 -6.33 13.65 -19.84
N LEU A 308 -6.32 12.93 -18.72
CA LEU A 308 -7.26 11.84 -18.38
C LEU A 308 -8.04 12.11 -17.08
N GLY A 309 -7.85 13.29 -16.48
CA GLY A 309 -8.58 13.76 -15.30
C GLY A 309 -9.72 14.69 -15.69
#